data_AF-A0A803TY50-F1
#
_entry.id   AF-A0A803TY50-F1
#
_cell.length_a   1.000
_cell.length_b   1.000
_cell.length_c   1.000
_cell.angle_alpha   90.00
_cell.angle_beta   90.00
_cell.angle_gamma   90.00
#
_symmetry.space_group_name_H-M   'P 1'
#
loop_
_entity.id
_entity.type
_entity.pdbx_description
1 polymer ?
#
loop_
_entity_poly.entity_id
_entity_poly.type
_entity_poly.pdbx_seq_one_letter_code
_entity_poly.pdbx_strand_id
1 'polypeptide(L)'
;MNLNIVLLTLGMVIAHHTFEAIFPIIVDCCTEVAHHVPEKWLRRHVLRFDVQKGDLCKIPAVILYTKRKKLCASPHNKNVKRWVRRMSKNHQKAVNHGRKRRKTKRRRKTTRKL
;
A
#
# COMPACT_ATOMS: atom_id res chain seq x y z
N MET A 1 -38.96 -32.64 -0.13
CA MET A 1 -37.74 -31.84 0.15
C MET A 1 -38.18 -30.52 0.75
N ASN A 2 -37.76 -30.20 1.97
CA ASN A 2 -38.28 -29.04 2.70
C ASN A 2 -37.76 -27.76 2.05
N LEU A 3 -38.66 -26.88 1.60
CA LEU A 3 -38.33 -25.61 0.95
C LEU A 3 -37.36 -24.76 1.78
N ASN A 4 -37.50 -24.81 3.11
CA ASN A 4 -36.59 -24.14 4.04
C ASN A 4 -35.15 -24.67 3.95
N ILE A 5 -34.96 -25.98 3.75
CA ILE A 5 -33.62 -26.57 3.59
C ILE A 5 -33.00 -26.11 2.27
N VAL A 6 -33.80 -26.02 1.20
CA VAL A 6 -33.35 -25.51 -0.10
C VAL A 6 -32.94 -24.04 0.01
N LEU A 7 -33.72 -23.21 0.71
CA LEU A 7 -33.40 -21.80 0.94
C LEU A 7 -32.12 -21.61 1.78
N LEU A 8 -31.96 -22.40 2.85
CA LEU A 8 -30.78 -22.33 3.72
C LEU A 8 -29.49 -22.73 3.00
N THR A 9 -29.55 -23.81 2.22
CA THR A 9 -28.40 -24.29 1.44
C THR A 9 -28.02 -23.30 0.34
N LEU A 10 -29.00 -22.73 -0.37
CA LEU A 10 -28.75 -21.71 -1.38
C LEU A 10 -28.16 -20.43 -0.76
N GLY A 11 -28.67 -20.00 0.40
CA GLY A 11 -28.16 -18.85 1.13
C GLY A 11 -26.71 -19.01 1.55
N MET A 12 -26.31 -20.19 2.06
CA MET A 12 -24.91 -20.46 2.39
C MET A 12 -24.00 -20.45 1.16
N VAL A 13 -24.41 -21.06 0.06
CA VAL A 13 -23.62 -21.09 -1.19
C VAL A 13 -23.39 -19.67 -1.71
N ILE A 14 -24.42 -18.82 -1.70
CA ILE A 14 -24.30 -17.41 -2.11
C ILE A 14 -23.38 -16.63 -1.15
N ALA A 15 -23.51 -16.85 0.17
CA ALA A 15 -22.66 -16.21 1.17
C ALA A 15 -21.18 -16.62 1.01
N HIS A 16 -20.91 -17.89 0.71
CA HIS A 16 -19.56 -18.39 0.46
C HIS A 16 -18.95 -17.81 -0.82
N HIS A 17 -19.70 -17.77 -1.92
CA HIS A 17 -19.20 -17.19 -3.18
C HIS A 17 -18.98 -15.67 -3.11
N THR A 18 -19.83 -14.96 -2.36
CA THR A 18 -19.64 -13.52 -2.15
C THR A 18 -18.43 -13.24 -1.26
N PHE A 19 -18.15 -14.10 -0.27
CA PHE A 19 -16.96 -13.97 0.57
C PHE A 19 -15.66 -14.12 -0.25
N GLU A 20 -15.57 -15.08 -1.17
CA GLU A 20 -14.38 -15.23 -2.03
C GLU A 20 -14.16 -14.06 -3.00
N ALA A 21 -15.23 -13.35 -3.41
CA ALA A 21 -15.12 -12.15 -4.22
C ALA A 21 -14.82 -10.88 -3.40
N ILE A 22 -15.25 -10.83 -2.14
CA ILE A 22 -15.08 -9.66 -1.26
C ILE A 22 -13.73 -9.69 -0.54
N PHE A 23 -13.23 -10.85 -0.14
CA PHE A 23 -11.93 -11.00 0.52
C PHE A 23 -10.74 -10.44 -0.29
N PRO A 24 -10.61 -10.66 -1.62
CA PRO A 24 -9.52 -10.08 -2.40
C PRO A 24 -9.63 -8.55 -2.56
N ILE A 25 -10.80 -7.95 -2.30
CA ILE A 25 -10.98 -6.48 -2.31
C ILE A 25 -10.46 -5.88 -1.00
N ILE A 26 -10.56 -6.60 0.12
CA ILE A 26 -10.25 -6.10 1.46
C ILE A 26 -8.83 -6.49 1.90
N VAL A 27 -8.29 -7.60 1.38
CA VAL A 27 -6.92 -8.07 1.67
C VAL A 27 -6.19 -8.35 0.34
N ASP A 28 -5.65 -7.29 -0.28
CA ASP A 28 -4.77 -7.33 -1.45
C ASP A 28 -3.41 -7.98 -1.07
N CYS A 29 -3.43 -9.27 -0.71
CA CYS A 29 -2.23 -10.01 -0.35
C CYS A 29 -1.39 -10.35 -1.59
N CYS A 30 -0.09 -10.06 -1.53
CA CYS A 30 0.85 -10.56 -2.54
C CYS A 30 0.96 -12.09 -2.51
N THR A 31 0.56 -12.76 -3.60
CA THR A 31 0.74 -14.21 -3.81
C THR A 31 2.09 -14.56 -4.44
N GLU A 32 2.68 -13.63 -5.21
CA GLU A 32 4.00 -13.79 -5.84
C GLU A 32 4.84 -12.52 -5.64
N VAL A 33 6.17 -12.67 -5.52
CA VAL A 33 7.09 -11.53 -5.33
C VAL A 33 8.20 -11.50 -6.37
N ALA A 34 8.42 -10.34 -6.98
CA ALA A 34 9.57 -10.10 -7.83
C ALA A 34 10.86 -10.10 -7.00
N HIS A 35 11.74 -11.07 -7.27
CA HIS A 35 13.04 -11.19 -6.60
C HIS A 35 14.08 -10.23 -7.15
N HIS A 36 14.01 -9.87 -8.43
CA HIS A 36 14.96 -8.98 -9.08
C HIS A 36 14.28 -7.71 -9.59
N VAL A 37 14.43 -6.60 -8.86
CA VAL A 37 13.96 -5.28 -9.31
C VAL A 37 15.13 -4.30 -9.33
N PRO A 38 15.47 -3.71 -10.50
CA PRO A 38 16.54 -2.74 -10.60
C PRO A 38 16.14 -1.40 -9.99
N GLU A 39 17.09 -0.78 -9.29
CA GLU A 39 16.84 0.44 -8.53
C GLU A 39 16.43 1.65 -9.41
N LYS A 40 16.95 1.70 -10.64
CA LYS A 40 16.58 2.74 -11.64
C LYS A 40 15.11 2.62 -12.04
N TRP A 41 14.60 1.40 -12.18
CA TRP A 41 13.21 1.16 -12.52
C TRP A 41 12.27 1.60 -11.39
N LEU A 42 12.62 1.28 -10.13
CA LEU A 42 11.87 1.72 -8.95
C LEU A 42 11.68 3.24 -8.91
N ARG A 43 12.76 4.00 -9.16
CA ARG A 43 12.71 5.46 -9.15
C ARG A 43 11.84 6.05 -10.26
N ARG A 44 11.77 5.41 -11.42
CA ARG A 44 11.08 5.96 -12.60
C ARG A 44 9.62 5.56 -12.67
N HIS A 45 9.29 4.34 -12.24
CA HIS A 45 7.98 3.74 -12.50
C HIS A 45 7.08 3.65 -11.27
N VAL A 46 7.64 3.70 -10.05
CA VAL A 46 6.87 3.55 -8.82
C VAL A 46 6.41 4.92 -8.32
N LEU A 47 5.09 5.04 -8.14
CA LEU A 47 4.42 6.25 -7.65
C LEU A 47 4.23 6.22 -6.13
N ARG A 48 3.84 5.07 -5.60
CA ARG A 48 3.56 4.83 -4.19
C ARG A 48 4.02 3.43 -3.80
N PHE A 49 4.22 3.20 -2.51
CA PHE A 49 4.54 1.88 -2.00
C PHE A 49 3.83 1.65 -0.66
N ASP A 50 3.49 0.38 -0.41
CA ASP A 50 3.03 -0.10 0.89
C ASP A 50 3.89 -1.30 1.33
N VAL A 51 4.03 -1.46 2.64
CA VAL A 51 4.79 -2.56 3.22
C VAL A 51 3.81 -3.51 3.90
N GLN A 52 3.68 -4.70 3.33
CA GLN A 52 2.88 -5.78 3.88
C GLN A 52 3.74 -6.59 4.86
N LYS A 53 3.37 -6.51 6.15
CA LYS A 53 3.93 -7.38 7.18
C LYS A 53 3.17 -8.70 7.18
N GLY A 54 3.84 -9.79 7.54
CA GLY A 54 3.35 -11.15 7.39
C GLY A 54 2.17 -11.56 8.28
N ASP A 55 1.43 -10.61 8.85
CA ASP A 55 0.42 -10.87 9.88
C ASP A 55 -0.93 -11.30 9.27
N LEU A 56 -1.37 -10.62 8.20
CA LEU A 56 -2.60 -10.97 7.46
C LEU A 56 -2.32 -11.85 6.24
N CYS A 57 -1.08 -11.82 5.75
CA CYS A 57 -0.68 -12.51 4.53
C CYS A 57 0.59 -13.32 4.82
N LYS A 58 0.61 -14.61 4.45
CA LYS A 58 1.69 -15.56 4.74
C LYS A 58 3.07 -15.13 4.21
N ILE A 59 3.11 -14.25 3.20
CA ILE A 59 4.34 -13.79 2.54
C ILE A 59 4.57 -12.30 2.86
N PRO A 60 5.75 -11.92 3.39
CA PRO A 60 6.11 -10.52 3.54
C PRO A 60 6.47 -9.93 2.18
N ALA A 61 5.89 -8.78 1.84
CA ALA A 61 6.06 -8.17 0.52
C ALA A 61 6.04 -6.63 0.58
N VAL A 62 6.72 -6.00 -0.37
CA VAL A 62 6.59 -4.57 -0.64
C VAL A 62 5.72 -4.40 -1.87
N ILE A 63 4.56 -3.78 -1.71
CA ILE A 63 3.65 -3.48 -2.81
C ILE A 63 4.10 -2.17 -3.44
N LEU A 64 4.42 -2.21 -4.74
CA LEU A 64 4.85 -1.07 -5.53
C LEU A 64 3.75 -0.70 -6.51
N TYR A 65 3.15 0.48 -6.32
CA TYR A 65 2.14 1.00 -7.23
C TYR A 65 2.84 1.72 -8.37
N THR A 66 2.73 1.16 -9.58
CA THR A 66 3.17 1.83 -10.80
C THR A 66 2.00 2.46 -11.54
N LYS A 67 2.28 3.22 -12.61
CA LYS A 67 1.24 3.79 -13.48
C LYS A 67 0.34 2.73 -14.14
N ARG A 68 0.87 1.53 -14.40
CA ARG A 68 0.16 0.49 -15.17
C ARG A 68 -0.39 -0.62 -14.28
N LYS A 69 0.37 -1.06 -13.28
CA LYS A 69 0.02 -2.19 -12.42
C LYS A 69 0.63 -2.12 -11.03
N LYS A 70 0.06 -2.85 -10.07
CA LYS A 70 0.69 -3.15 -8.79
C LYS A 70 1.78 -4.21 -9.02
N LEU A 71 2.93 -4.05 -8.39
CA LEU A 71 4.02 -5.03 -8.42
C LEU A 71 4.40 -5.38 -6.98
N CYS A 72 4.32 -6.65 -6.63
CA CYS A 72 4.82 -7.17 -5.37
C CYS A 72 6.31 -7.47 -5.48
N ALA A 73 7.12 -6.92 -4.57
CA ALA A 73 8.57 -7.13 -4.56
C ALA A 73 9.02 -7.75 -3.24
N SER A 74 10.06 -8.60 -3.32
CA SER A 74 10.58 -9.27 -2.13
C SER A 74 11.26 -8.27 -1.17
N PRO A 75 10.96 -8.29 0.13
CA PRO A 75 11.57 -7.41 1.13
C PRO A 75 13.07 -7.72 1.35
N HIS A 76 13.52 -8.91 0.94
CA HIS A 76 14.91 -9.33 0.99
C HIS A 76 15.77 -8.69 -0.11
N ASN A 77 15.15 -8.12 -1.16
CA ASN A 77 15.89 -7.46 -2.22
C ASN A 77 16.54 -6.16 -1.70
N LYS A 78 17.88 -6.11 -1.77
CA LYS A 78 18.70 -4.97 -1.30
C LYS A 78 18.34 -3.65 -1.99
N ASN A 79 18.01 -3.67 -3.28
CA ASN A 79 17.64 -2.47 -4.06
C ASN A 79 16.29 -1.92 -3.59
N VAL A 80 15.29 -2.79 -3.45
CA VAL A 80 13.95 -2.44 -2.97
C VAL A 80 14.05 -1.85 -1.57
N LYS A 81 14.73 -2.54 -0.65
CA LYS A 81 14.96 -2.08 0.72
C LYS A 81 15.65 -0.71 0.78
N ARG A 82 16.68 -0.50 -0.03
CA ARG A 82 17.41 0.79 -0.10
C ARG A 82 16.55 1.90 -0.71
N TRP A 83 15.71 1.57 -1.69
CA TRP A 83 14.81 2.52 -2.34
C TRP A 83 13.70 2.96 -1.38
N VAL A 84 13.02 2.02 -0.72
CA VAL A 84 11.98 2.29 0.29
C VAL A 84 12.50 3.23 1.38
N ARG A 85 13.67 2.91 1.96
CA ARG A 85 14.30 3.75 2.99
C ARG A 85 14.56 5.19 2.53
N ARG A 86 14.96 5.38 1.27
CA ARG A 86 15.17 6.74 0.70
C ARG A 86 13.86 7.48 0.51
N MET A 87 12.83 6.80 0.01
CA MET A 87 11.52 7.41 -0.17
C MET A 87 10.90 7.83 1.17
N SER A 88 10.98 7.00 2.22
CA SER A 88 10.50 7.37 3.55
C SER A 88 11.24 8.60 4.12
N LYS A 89 12.57 8.66 3.97
CA LYS A 89 13.37 9.82 4.41
C LYS A 89 12.99 11.09 3.64
N ASN A 90 12.81 10.99 2.33
CA ASN A 90 12.42 12.13 1.50
C ASN A 90 11.03 12.64 1.86
N HIS A 91 10.08 11.74 2.12
CA HIS A 91 8.74 12.09 2.58
C HIS A 91 8.78 12.85 3.91
N GLN A 92 9.55 12.36 4.90
CA GLN A 92 9.73 13.06 6.18
C GLN A 92 10.35 14.44 6.01
N LYS A 93 11.39 14.57 5.15
CA LYS A 93 11.99 15.88 4.83
C LYS A 93 10.97 16.83 4.21
N ALA A 94 10.18 16.38 3.23
CA ALA A 94 9.16 17.19 2.58
C ALA A 94 8.10 17.68 3.58
N VAL A 95 7.64 16.81 4.48
CA VAL A 95 6.72 17.15 5.56
C VAL A 95 7.31 18.21 6.49
N ASN A 96 8.56 18.04 6.90
CA ASN A 96 9.26 18.99 7.77
C ASN A 96 9.45 20.36 7.12
N HIS A 97 9.85 20.39 5.84
CA HIS A 97 9.96 21.64 5.08
C HIS A 97 8.61 22.34 4.94
N GLY A 98 7.53 21.60 4.68
CA GLY A 98 6.17 22.13 4.65
C GLY A 98 5.78 22.78 5.98
N ARG A 99 6.07 22.10 7.11
CA ARG A 99 5.79 22.62 8.46
C ARG A 99 6.58 23.89 8.76
N LYS A 100 7.87 23.93 8.40
CA LYS A 100 8.73 25.12 8.58
C LYS A 100 8.21 26.31 7.76
N ARG A 101 7.89 26.11 6.48
CA ARG A 101 7.32 27.15 5.61
C ARG A 101 5.99 27.71 6.16
N ARG A 102 5.10 26.84 6.65
CA ARG A 102 3.84 27.27 7.29
C ARG A 102 4.07 28.13 8.53
N LYS A 103 5.02 27.74 9.41
CA LYS A 103 5.38 28.53 10.59
C LYS A 103 5.92 29.91 10.22
N THR A 104 6.83 30.01 9.25
CA THR A 104 7.38 31.30 8.78
C THR A 104 6.29 32.18 8.17
N LYS A 105 5.36 31.62 7.38
CA LYS A 105 4.24 32.38 6.80
C LYS A 105 3.29 32.91 7.88
N ARG A 106 2.99 32.13 8.92
CA ARG A 106 2.18 32.58 10.07
C ARG A 106 2.87 33.74 10.79
N ARG A 107 4.16 33.59 11.13
CA ARG A 107 4.93 34.63 11.81
C ARG A 107 4.94 35.95 11.03
N ARG A 108 5.20 35.91 9.72
CA ARG A 108 5.13 37.10 8.84
C ARG A 108 3.75 37.76 8.78
N LYS A 109 2.66 36.99 8.87
CA LYS A 109 1.30 37.57 8.90
C LYS A 109 1.02 38.29 10.22
N THR A 110 1.53 37.78 11.33
CA THR A 110 1.38 38.42 12.64
C THR A 110 2.17 39.74 12.71
N THR A 111 3.37 39.79 12.14
CA THR A 111 4.21 41.01 12.11
C THR A 111 3.68 42.11 11.19
N ARG A 112 2.75 41.81 10.27
CA ARG A 112 2.11 42.81 9.39
C ARG A 112 0.81 43.38 9.97
N LYS A 113 0.37 42.88 11.13
CA LYS A 113 -0.83 43.33 11.83
C LYS A 113 -0.51 44.19 13.08
N LEU A 114 0.77 44.28 13.44
CA LEU A 114 1.31 45.40 14.20
C LEU A 114 1.75 46.48 13.21
#